data_AF-A0A7J7X1S0-F1
#
_entry.id   AF-A0A7J7X1S0-F1
#
_cell.length_a   1.000
_cell.length_b   1.000
_cell.length_c   1.000
_cell.angle_alpha   90.00
_cell.angle_beta   90.00
_cell.angle_gamma   90.00
#
_symmetry.space_group_name_H-M   'P 1'
#
loop_
_entity.id
_entity.type
_entity.pdbx_description
1 polymer ?
#
loop_
_entity_poly.entity_id
_entity_poly.type
_entity_poly.pdbx_seq_one_letter_code
_entity_poly.pdbx_strand_id
1 'polypeptide(L)'
;MGRLVQLLLLAFLMPGLAILLPPRLKALSNLHLSTSFTSRSSIVMKYSIHYMEQKALAGHLHTCIIQLHHHRTPLIDHFGFNNEKTFKQRYLIADQHWRKEGGSVLFYTGNEGDIIWFCNNTGFMWDVAEELKAMLVFAEHRYYGQSLPFGADTFQDPKHLNFLTSEQALADFAELIKHLKRTIPGAENQPFIAVGGSYGGMLAAWFRMKYPHMVAGALAASAPIWQFEDLVPCGVFMKIVTMDFKRTCPNCSENIRSSWGAINRLTRKSTGLDWLSKALHLCTPLKNAQDVQHLKDWISETWVNLAMVDYPYESSFLQHLPAWPIKVVCQYLKNSNLSDKELLQNIFHALNVYHNYSGQATCLNMSETSTSSLGSLGWSYQACTEMVMPFCTNGVDDMFEPFLWDLKTFSDDCFKQWGVKPRPSWITSMYGGKDISSHTNIIFSNGDLDPWSGGGVTRNITDTLVAIIIPEGAHHLDLRANNAFDPMTVLLARSLEVKYMKQWIRDFYASLRKKD
;
A
#
# COMPACT_ATOMS: atom_id res chain seq x y z
N MET A 1 5.56 24.53 -1.19
CA MET A 1 5.99 23.22 -0.65
C MET A 1 4.92 22.52 0.20
N GLY A 2 3.71 23.08 0.40
CA GLY A 2 2.56 22.29 0.91
C GLY A 2 2.09 21.18 -0.06
N ARG A 3 2.70 21.13 -1.26
CA ARG A 3 2.60 20.02 -2.20
C ARG A 3 3.48 18.79 -1.90
N LEU A 4 4.44 18.84 -0.96
CA LEU A 4 5.33 17.69 -0.70
C LEU A 4 4.57 16.44 -0.17
N VAL A 5 3.43 16.66 0.49
CA VAL A 5 2.51 15.60 0.95
C VAL A 5 1.43 15.27 -0.09
N GLN A 6 1.20 16.16 -1.07
CA GLN A 6 0.22 15.97 -2.16
C GLN A 6 0.82 15.43 -3.47
N LEU A 7 2.14 15.55 -3.70
CA LEU A 7 2.80 15.21 -4.97
C LEU A 7 3.27 13.76 -5.09
N LEU A 8 3.09 12.92 -4.07
CA LEU A 8 3.38 11.49 -4.11
C LEU A 8 2.61 10.71 -5.23
N LEU A 9 1.77 11.33 -6.08
CA LEU A 9 0.68 10.61 -6.77
C LEU A 9 0.11 11.12 -8.12
N LEU A 10 0.67 12.06 -8.90
CA LEU A 10 -0.01 12.59 -10.12
C LEU A 10 0.66 12.28 -11.48
N ALA A 11 0.11 11.33 -12.29
CA ALA A 11 -0.37 11.47 -13.71
C ALA A 11 -0.13 10.26 -14.66
N PHE A 12 -1.12 10.00 -15.55
CA PHE A 12 -1.18 8.89 -16.55
C PHE A 12 -1.77 9.33 -17.89
N LEU A 13 -1.38 8.68 -19.00
CA LEU A 13 -2.21 8.38 -20.19
C LEU A 13 -1.52 7.37 -21.17
N MET A 14 -2.03 6.11 -21.21
CA MET A 14 -2.24 5.17 -22.35
C MET A 14 -1.09 4.42 -23.12
N PRO A 15 -1.36 3.23 -23.75
CA PRO A 15 -0.56 2.00 -23.53
C PRO A 15 0.00 1.24 -24.78
N GLY A 16 0.96 0.33 -24.51
CA GLY A 16 0.97 -1.05 -25.08
C GLY A 16 2.08 -1.43 -26.09
N LEU A 17 2.90 -2.46 -25.79
CA LEU A 17 2.84 -3.83 -26.36
C LEU A 17 4.05 -4.70 -25.91
N ALA A 18 3.83 -5.99 -25.70
CA ALA A 18 4.76 -6.97 -25.12
C ALA A 18 5.46 -7.84 -26.18
N ILE A 19 6.76 -8.15 -26.04
CA ILE A 19 7.42 -9.28 -26.74
C ILE A 19 8.62 -9.89 -25.94
N LEU A 20 8.49 -11.21 -25.67
CA LEU A 20 9.42 -12.36 -25.59
C LEU A 20 10.93 -12.22 -25.23
N LEU A 21 11.35 -13.01 -24.22
CA LEU A 21 12.74 -13.37 -23.86
C LEU A 21 13.12 -14.80 -24.31
N PRO A 22 14.39 -15.06 -24.67
CA PRO A 22 14.99 -16.41 -24.69
C PRO A 22 16.20 -16.58 -23.73
N PRO A 23 16.69 -17.82 -23.49
CA PRO A 23 17.09 -18.26 -22.14
C PRO A 23 18.49 -18.91 -21.99
N ARG A 24 18.83 -19.22 -20.72
CA ARG A 24 19.72 -20.28 -20.16
C ARG A 24 21.23 -20.00 -20.01
N LEU A 25 21.75 -20.31 -18.82
CA LEU A 25 22.60 -21.50 -18.59
C LEU A 25 22.76 -21.86 -17.09
N LYS A 26 22.57 -23.17 -16.83
CA LYS A 26 22.87 -24.01 -15.65
C LYS A 26 24.39 -24.31 -15.63
N ALA A 27 25.09 -24.84 -14.62
CA ALA A 27 24.86 -25.40 -13.27
C ALA A 27 26.25 -25.63 -12.62
N LEU A 28 26.32 -25.88 -11.29
CA LEU A 28 26.85 -27.12 -10.69
C LEU A 28 26.83 -27.08 -9.15
N SER A 29 26.82 -28.28 -8.58
CA SER A 29 26.15 -28.73 -7.35
C SER A 29 27.12 -29.29 -6.28
N ASN A 30 26.74 -29.24 -5.00
CA ASN A 30 26.46 -30.40 -4.10
C ASN A 30 26.85 -30.16 -2.62
N LEU A 31 25.85 -30.11 -1.74
CA LEU A 31 25.90 -30.61 -0.36
C LEU A 31 24.46 -30.81 0.15
N HIS A 32 24.14 -32.02 0.62
CA HIS A 32 22.80 -32.53 0.92
C HIS A 32 22.21 -31.95 2.22
N LEU A 33 21.18 -31.10 2.09
CA LEU A 33 20.01 -31.06 2.97
C LEU A 33 18.80 -31.51 2.14
N SER A 34 17.72 -31.96 2.79
CA SER A 34 16.45 -32.26 2.12
C SER A 34 15.88 -30.98 1.48
N THR A 35 16.28 -30.74 0.24
CA THR A 35 15.91 -29.61 -0.61
C THR A 35 15.03 -30.12 -1.74
N SER A 36 13.75 -30.36 -1.48
CA SER A 36 12.76 -30.30 -2.56
C SER A 36 12.51 -28.83 -2.91
N PHE A 37 13.53 -28.14 -3.41
CA PHE A 37 13.36 -26.88 -4.14
C PHE A 37 12.91 -27.21 -5.55
N THR A 38 11.71 -27.76 -5.66
CA THR A 38 10.92 -27.51 -6.86
C THR A 38 10.59 -26.03 -6.82
N SER A 39 11.14 -25.24 -7.74
CA SER A 39 10.54 -23.97 -8.14
C SER A 39 9.05 -24.25 -8.34
N ARG A 40 8.21 -23.90 -7.35
CA ARG A 40 6.77 -23.93 -7.57
C ARG A 40 6.53 -23.06 -8.79
N SER A 41 5.89 -23.62 -9.80
CA SER A 41 5.37 -22.84 -10.93
C SER A 41 4.63 -21.64 -10.36
N SER A 42 4.79 -20.46 -10.98
CA SER A 42 4.00 -19.27 -10.67
C SER A 42 2.56 -19.68 -10.36
N ILE A 43 2.07 -19.39 -9.15
CA ILE A 43 0.70 -19.73 -8.79
C ILE A 43 -0.22 -19.06 -9.79
N VAL A 44 -0.94 -19.86 -10.58
CA VAL A 44 -1.93 -19.33 -11.52
C VAL A 44 -3.09 -18.83 -10.67
N MET A 45 -3.15 -17.51 -10.48
CA MET A 45 -4.24 -16.87 -9.75
C MET A 45 -5.53 -17.02 -10.57
N LYS A 46 -6.40 -17.92 -10.12
CA LYS A 46 -7.74 -18.11 -10.69
C LYS A 46 -8.75 -17.55 -9.72
N TYR A 47 -9.33 -16.41 -10.08
CA TYR A 47 -10.43 -15.79 -9.35
C TYR A 47 -11.55 -15.44 -10.32
N SER A 48 -12.74 -15.26 -9.76
CA SER A 48 -13.91 -14.70 -10.43
C SER A 48 -14.13 -13.28 -9.94
N ILE A 49 -14.47 -12.38 -10.87
CA ILE A 49 -14.80 -10.98 -10.58
C ILE A 49 -16.30 -10.92 -10.31
N HIS A 50 -16.67 -10.33 -9.19
CA HIS A 50 -18.05 -10.13 -8.79
C HIS A 50 -18.30 -8.67 -8.44
N TYR A 51 -19.57 -8.30 -8.48
CA TYR A 51 -20.04 -7.00 -8.01
C TYR A 51 -21.17 -7.25 -7.02
N MET A 52 -21.13 -6.57 -5.89
CA MET A 52 -22.24 -6.59 -4.94
C MET A 52 -23.36 -5.73 -5.51
N GLU A 53 -24.38 -6.37 -6.10
CA GLU A 53 -25.50 -5.72 -6.82
C GLU A 53 -26.88 -6.16 -6.33
N GLN A 54 -27.90 -5.35 -6.64
CA GLN A 54 -29.29 -5.64 -6.39
C GLN A 54 -29.82 -6.46 -7.58
N LYS A 55 -30.19 -7.73 -7.37
CA LYS A 55 -31.03 -8.43 -8.36
C LYS A 55 -32.46 -7.89 -8.24
N ALA A 56 -32.93 -7.15 -9.25
CA ALA A 56 -34.34 -6.88 -9.41
C ALA A 56 -35.06 -8.20 -9.80
N LEU A 57 -35.91 -8.72 -8.92
CA LEU A 57 -36.83 -9.80 -9.29
C LEU A 57 -37.97 -9.18 -10.10
N ALA A 58 -37.91 -9.32 -11.42
CA ALA A 58 -39.08 -9.13 -12.27
C ALA A 58 -39.99 -10.36 -12.11
N GLY A 59 -41.09 -10.22 -11.35
CA GLY A 59 -42.10 -11.26 -11.21
C GLY A 59 -43.49 -10.65 -10.99
N HIS A 60 -44.37 -10.78 -11.98
CA HIS A 60 -45.81 -10.56 -11.79
C HIS A 60 -46.41 -11.77 -11.03
N LEU A 61 -47.05 -11.52 -9.88
CA LEU A 61 -48.47 -11.81 -9.57
C LEU A 61 -48.72 -11.97 -8.06
N HIS A 62 -49.71 -11.19 -7.60
CA HIS A 62 -50.74 -11.49 -6.58
C HIS A 62 -50.34 -11.91 -5.14
N THR A 63 -50.68 -11.00 -4.22
CA THR A 63 -51.14 -11.23 -2.84
C THR A 63 -50.27 -12.07 -1.91
N CYS A 64 -49.30 -11.42 -1.26
CA CYS A 64 -49.11 -11.39 0.21
C CYS A 64 -47.95 -10.43 0.51
N ILE A 65 -48.18 -9.34 1.24
CA ILE A 65 -47.08 -8.45 1.66
C ILE A 65 -46.35 -9.13 2.83
N ILE A 66 -45.43 -10.03 2.49
CA ILE A 66 -44.30 -10.35 3.35
C ILE A 66 -43.20 -9.39 2.91
N GLN A 67 -42.81 -8.48 3.80
CA GLN A 67 -41.72 -7.54 3.60
C GLN A 67 -40.38 -8.32 3.61
N LEU A 68 -40.11 -9.08 2.56
CA LEU A 68 -38.85 -9.78 2.33
C LEU A 68 -37.74 -8.74 2.27
N HIS A 69 -36.88 -8.69 3.29
CA HIS A 69 -35.72 -7.82 3.34
C HIS A 69 -34.86 -8.00 2.07
N HIS A 70 -35.03 -7.08 1.13
CA HIS A 70 -34.35 -7.06 -0.16
C HIS A 70 -32.84 -6.94 0.03
N HIS A 71 -32.10 -7.65 -0.83
CA HIS A 71 -30.65 -7.70 -0.90
C HIS A 71 -30.02 -6.30 -0.83
N ARG A 72 -29.53 -5.90 0.35
CA ARG A 72 -28.89 -4.59 0.49
C ARG A 72 -27.48 -4.66 -0.11
N THR A 73 -27.35 -4.02 -1.25
CA THR A 73 -26.10 -3.55 -1.87
C THR A 73 -25.38 -2.58 -0.93
N PRO A 74 -24.09 -2.28 -1.17
CA PRO A 74 -23.43 -1.25 -0.40
C PRO A 74 -24.17 0.07 -0.61
N LEU A 75 -24.59 0.67 0.51
CA LEU A 75 -25.13 2.01 0.53
C LEU A 75 -24.00 2.99 0.17
N ILE A 76 -24.35 4.06 -0.55
CA ILE A 76 -23.42 5.18 -0.72
C ILE A 76 -23.10 5.77 0.66
N ASP A 77 -24.08 5.85 1.55
CA ASP A 77 -23.93 6.37 2.90
C ASP A 77 -24.44 5.38 3.96
N HIS A 78 -23.52 4.84 4.77
CA HIS A 78 -23.87 3.97 5.90
C HIS A 78 -24.22 4.74 7.18
N PHE A 79 -23.88 6.04 7.25
CA PHE A 79 -24.00 6.85 8.47
C PHE A 79 -25.12 7.90 8.38
N GLY A 80 -25.64 8.16 7.18
CA GLY A 80 -26.79 9.02 6.92
C GLY A 80 -27.99 8.24 6.35
N PHE A 81 -29.16 8.38 6.98
CA PHE A 81 -30.38 7.67 6.55
C PHE A 81 -31.13 8.35 5.40
N ASN A 82 -30.79 9.59 5.06
CA ASN A 82 -31.51 10.35 4.02
C ASN A 82 -31.11 9.94 2.58
N ASN A 83 -29.98 9.25 2.42
CA ASN A 83 -29.47 8.82 1.13
C ASN A 83 -29.57 7.30 1.01
N GLU A 84 -30.62 6.80 0.39
CA GLU A 84 -30.82 5.36 0.14
C GLU A 84 -30.15 4.87 -1.16
N LYS A 85 -29.35 5.72 -1.83
CA LYS A 85 -28.66 5.32 -3.06
C LYS A 85 -27.61 4.25 -2.75
N THR A 86 -27.38 3.38 -3.72
CA THR A 86 -26.43 2.28 -3.65
C THR A 86 -25.47 2.34 -4.83
N PHE A 87 -24.36 1.63 -4.73
CA PHE A 87 -23.39 1.52 -5.82
C PHE A 87 -22.85 0.11 -5.94
N LYS A 88 -22.14 -0.15 -7.04
CA LYS A 88 -21.53 -1.46 -7.32
C LYS A 88 -20.14 -1.49 -6.71
N GLN A 89 -19.95 -2.27 -5.64
CA GLN A 89 -18.63 -2.55 -5.11
C GLN A 89 -18.09 -3.84 -5.75
N ARG A 90 -16.91 -3.75 -6.36
CA ARG A 90 -16.20 -4.88 -6.97
C ARG A 90 -15.50 -5.71 -5.89
N TYR A 91 -15.54 -7.02 -6.02
CA TYR A 91 -14.74 -7.92 -5.21
C TYR A 91 -14.35 -9.16 -6.01
N LEU A 92 -13.26 -9.81 -5.60
CA LEU A 92 -12.74 -11.03 -6.24
C LEU A 92 -12.96 -12.21 -5.30
N ILE A 93 -13.31 -13.37 -5.86
CA ILE A 93 -13.39 -14.64 -5.11
C ILE A 93 -12.53 -15.70 -5.78
N ALA A 94 -11.74 -16.41 -4.95
CA ALA A 94 -11.15 -17.69 -5.31
C ALA A 94 -11.48 -18.75 -4.24
N ASP A 95 -12.15 -19.82 -4.65
CA ASP A 95 -12.66 -20.90 -3.80
C ASP A 95 -11.95 -22.24 -4.03
N GLN A 96 -10.92 -22.27 -4.88
CA GLN A 96 -10.22 -23.49 -5.30
C GLN A 96 -9.72 -24.38 -4.15
N HIS A 97 -9.34 -23.78 -3.01
CA HIS A 97 -8.85 -24.48 -1.81
C HIS A 97 -9.84 -24.44 -0.65
N TRP A 98 -10.99 -23.82 -0.85
CA TRP A 98 -11.98 -23.63 0.19
C TRP A 98 -12.66 -24.95 0.56
N ARG A 99 -12.80 -25.19 1.86
CA ARG A 99 -13.61 -26.31 2.38
C ARG A 99 -14.83 -25.75 3.08
N LYS A 100 -16.02 -26.24 2.71
CA LYS A 100 -17.29 -25.86 3.37
C LYS A 100 -17.29 -26.25 4.85
N GLU A 101 -16.72 -27.39 5.18
CA GLU A 101 -16.60 -27.87 6.55
C GLU A 101 -15.23 -27.52 7.12
N GLY A 102 -15.22 -26.79 8.23
CA GLY A 102 -13.98 -26.42 8.94
C GLY A 102 -13.00 -25.57 8.11
N GLY A 103 -13.49 -24.85 7.11
CA GLY A 103 -12.70 -23.92 6.31
C GLY A 103 -12.57 -22.55 6.96
N SER A 104 -12.03 -21.61 6.21
CA SER A 104 -11.92 -20.21 6.62
C SER A 104 -12.06 -19.28 5.41
N VAL A 105 -12.12 -17.98 5.66
CA VAL A 105 -12.06 -16.96 4.60
C VAL A 105 -10.94 -15.98 4.91
N LEU A 106 -10.00 -15.81 3.98
CA LEU A 106 -9.03 -14.72 4.03
C LEU A 106 -9.60 -13.55 3.23
N PHE A 107 -9.82 -12.43 3.91
CA PHE A 107 -10.50 -11.26 3.39
C PHE A 107 -9.52 -10.08 3.29
N TYR A 108 -9.08 -9.76 2.08
CA TYR A 108 -8.22 -8.61 1.82
C TYR A 108 -9.05 -7.32 1.85
N THR A 109 -8.73 -6.43 2.78
CA THR A 109 -9.33 -5.09 2.86
C THR A 109 -8.62 -4.18 1.87
N GLY A 110 -9.15 -4.12 0.64
CA GLY A 110 -8.60 -3.29 -0.43
C GLY A 110 -8.40 -1.85 -0.02
N ASN A 111 -7.38 -1.22 -0.60
CA ASN A 111 -6.92 0.11 -0.23
C ASN A 111 -6.89 1.03 -1.45
N GLU A 112 -5.94 1.97 -1.53
CA GLU A 112 -5.93 3.12 -2.43
C GLU A 112 -5.61 2.82 -3.92
N GLY A 113 -6.17 1.74 -4.46
CA GLY A 113 -5.92 1.33 -5.85
C GLY A 113 -6.86 0.24 -6.35
N ASP A 114 -6.59 -0.21 -7.58
CA ASP A 114 -7.32 -1.29 -8.23
C ASP A 114 -7.16 -2.61 -7.45
N ILE A 115 -8.26 -3.30 -7.17
CA ILE A 115 -8.20 -4.54 -6.38
C ILE A 115 -7.46 -5.68 -7.08
N ILE A 116 -7.43 -5.70 -8.42
CA ILE A 116 -6.67 -6.69 -9.20
C ILE A 116 -5.18 -6.48 -9.00
N TRP A 117 -4.74 -5.23 -8.88
CA TRP A 117 -3.36 -4.90 -8.59
C TRP A 117 -2.88 -5.49 -7.25
N PHE A 118 -3.68 -5.33 -6.20
CA PHE A 118 -3.39 -5.93 -4.89
C PHE A 118 -3.49 -7.46 -4.93
N CYS A 119 -4.50 -8.01 -5.61
CA CYS A 119 -4.65 -9.45 -5.83
C CYS A 119 -3.38 -10.08 -6.44
N ASN A 120 -2.79 -9.41 -7.43
CA ASN A 120 -1.57 -9.85 -8.12
C ASN A 120 -0.29 -9.74 -7.28
N ASN A 121 -0.27 -8.88 -6.24
CA ASN A 121 0.91 -8.64 -5.42
C ASN A 121 0.84 -9.27 -4.02
N THR A 122 -0.34 -9.67 -3.56
CA THR A 122 -0.57 -10.35 -2.28
C THR A 122 -0.51 -11.88 -2.46
N GLY A 123 0.63 -12.37 -2.96
CA GLY A 123 0.84 -13.79 -3.24
C GLY A 123 0.74 -14.69 -2.01
N PHE A 124 1.08 -14.18 -0.82
CA PHE A 124 1.01 -14.93 0.43
C PHE A 124 -0.36 -15.53 0.71
N MET A 125 -1.45 -14.77 0.47
CA MET A 125 -2.81 -15.27 0.63
C MET A 125 -3.09 -16.51 -0.25
N TRP A 126 -2.53 -16.54 -1.45
CA TRP A 126 -2.62 -17.69 -2.35
C TRP A 126 -1.78 -18.87 -1.87
N ASP A 127 -0.56 -18.61 -1.40
CA ASP A 127 0.36 -19.62 -0.89
C ASP A 127 -0.22 -20.40 0.32
N VAL A 128 -0.96 -19.71 1.20
CA VAL A 128 -1.48 -20.31 2.45
C VAL A 128 -2.93 -20.80 2.35
N ALA A 129 -3.61 -20.54 1.22
CA ALA A 129 -5.03 -20.87 1.04
C ALA A 129 -5.32 -22.37 1.23
N GLU A 130 -4.46 -23.24 0.69
CA GLU A 130 -4.59 -24.70 0.84
C GLU A 130 -4.41 -25.14 2.29
N GLU A 131 -3.37 -24.62 2.96
CA GLU A 131 -3.05 -24.95 4.34
C GLU A 131 -4.13 -24.49 5.33
N LEU A 132 -4.77 -23.36 5.04
CA LEU A 132 -5.86 -22.78 5.84
C LEU A 132 -7.25 -23.21 5.36
N LYS A 133 -7.34 -24.03 4.30
CA LYS A 133 -8.59 -24.47 3.66
C LYS A 133 -9.50 -23.28 3.32
N ALA A 134 -8.88 -22.20 2.87
CA ALA A 134 -9.49 -20.88 2.83
C ALA A 134 -10.09 -20.54 1.46
N MET A 135 -11.22 -19.85 1.49
CA MET A 135 -11.66 -19.01 0.38
C MET A 135 -10.90 -17.69 0.45
N LEU A 136 -10.48 -17.17 -0.70
CA LEU A 136 -9.86 -15.86 -0.81
C LEU A 136 -10.89 -14.85 -1.31
N VAL A 137 -11.00 -13.73 -0.61
CA VAL A 137 -11.84 -12.61 -1.00
C VAL A 137 -10.99 -11.37 -1.03
N PHE A 138 -10.99 -10.64 -2.15
CA PHE A 138 -10.37 -9.31 -2.24
C PHE A 138 -11.46 -8.28 -2.48
N ALA A 139 -11.74 -7.44 -1.49
CA ALA A 139 -12.80 -6.44 -1.58
C ALA A 139 -12.22 -5.09 -1.99
N GLU A 140 -12.71 -4.51 -3.08
CA GLU A 140 -12.23 -3.21 -3.55
C GLU A 140 -12.74 -2.08 -2.65
N HIS A 141 -11.86 -1.12 -2.38
CA HIS A 141 -12.22 0.08 -1.62
C HIS A 141 -13.14 0.98 -2.46
N ARG A 142 -14.17 1.56 -1.83
CA ARG A 142 -14.99 2.60 -2.47
C ARG A 142 -14.11 3.73 -3.03
N TYR A 143 -14.49 4.29 -4.17
CA TYR A 143 -13.73 5.32 -4.92
C TYR A 143 -12.46 4.84 -5.63
N TYR A 144 -12.09 3.56 -5.54
CA TYR A 144 -10.91 3.03 -6.22
C TYR A 144 -11.28 1.97 -7.26
N GLY A 145 -10.42 1.81 -8.27
CA GLY A 145 -10.61 0.88 -9.37
C GLY A 145 -11.95 1.11 -10.09
N GLN A 146 -12.87 0.14 -9.95
CA GLN A 146 -14.20 0.19 -10.57
C GLN A 146 -15.33 0.37 -9.55
N SER A 147 -15.01 0.53 -8.27
CA SER A 147 -15.96 0.68 -7.17
C SER A 147 -16.30 2.14 -6.93
N LEU A 148 -16.87 2.79 -7.94
CA LEU A 148 -17.09 4.23 -8.01
C LEU A 148 -18.55 4.59 -7.65
N PRO A 149 -18.83 5.22 -6.48
CA PRO A 149 -20.20 5.45 -6.02
C PRO A 149 -21.09 6.27 -6.98
N PHE A 150 -20.46 7.12 -7.80
CA PHE A 150 -21.14 7.98 -8.77
C PHE A 150 -20.62 7.80 -10.20
N GLY A 151 -20.00 6.65 -10.50
CA GLY A 151 -19.42 6.40 -11.82
C GLY A 151 -18.40 7.47 -12.20
N ALA A 152 -18.56 8.06 -13.40
CA ALA A 152 -17.67 9.11 -13.92
C ALA A 152 -17.66 10.40 -13.09
N ASP A 153 -18.76 10.68 -12.37
CA ASP A 153 -18.92 11.92 -11.59
C ASP A 153 -18.31 11.83 -10.17
N THR A 154 -17.75 10.67 -9.81
CA THR A 154 -17.23 10.36 -8.47
C THR A 154 -16.23 11.39 -7.93
N PHE A 155 -15.43 12.01 -8.80
CA PHE A 155 -14.40 12.99 -8.44
C PHE A 155 -14.76 14.43 -8.89
N GLN A 156 -16.01 14.68 -9.30
CA GLN A 156 -16.39 15.95 -9.91
C GLN A 156 -16.39 17.12 -8.91
N ASP A 157 -16.81 16.87 -7.67
CA ASP A 157 -16.92 17.91 -6.64
C ASP A 157 -16.88 17.34 -5.21
N PRO A 158 -16.74 18.20 -4.18
CA PRO A 158 -16.61 17.76 -2.79
C PRO A 158 -17.83 17.02 -2.24
N LYS A 159 -19.04 17.21 -2.79
CA LYS A 159 -20.25 16.49 -2.36
C LYS A 159 -20.21 15.05 -2.82
N HIS A 160 -19.70 14.79 -4.01
CA HIS A 160 -19.46 13.43 -4.50
C HIS A 160 -18.37 12.72 -3.70
N LEU A 161 -17.38 13.45 -3.18
CA LEU A 161 -16.30 12.90 -2.35
C LEU A 161 -16.65 12.73 -0.86
N ASN A 162 -17.76 13.29 -0.40
CA ASN A 162 -18.16 13.28 1.02
C ASN A 162 -18.27 11.87 1.64
N PHE A 163 -18.46 10.83 0.82
CA PHE A 163 -18.60 9.44 1.27
C PHE A 163 -17.31 8.64 1.17
N LEU A 164 -16.19 9.29 0.83
CA LEU A 164 -14.85 8.70 0.84
C LEU A 164 -14.21 8.88 2.22
N THR A 165 -14.57 7.99 3.14
CA THR A 165 -13.97 7.91 4.48
C THR A 165 -13.58 6.48 4.81
N SER A 166 -12.69 6.32 5.79
CA SER A 166 -12.27 5.00 6.27
C SER A 166 -13.43 4.23 6.90
N GLU A 167 -14.30 4.88 7.67
CA GLU A 167 -15.45 4.25 8.33
C GLU A 167 -16.45 3.72 7.32
N GLN A 168 -16.69 4.47 6.24
CA GLN A 168 -17.58 4.08 5.16
C GLN A 168 -17.05 2.83 4.43
N ALA A 169 -15.73 2.76 4.19
CA ALA A 169 -15.10 1.57 3.64
C ALA A 169 -15.16 0.36 4.58
N LEU A 170 -14.95 0.56 5.89
CA LEU A 170 -15.10 -0.51 6.89
C LEU A 170 -16.55 -1.03 6.95
N ALA A 171 -17.54 -0.16 6.82
CA ALA A 171 -18.95 -0.54 6.74
C ALA A 171 -19.28 -1.31 5.45
N ASP A 172 -18.68 -0.94 4.31
CA ASP A 172 -18.79 -1.74 3.08
C ASP A 172 -18.27 -3.17 3.29
N PHE A 173 -17.09 -3.32 3.89
CA PHE A 173 -16.52 -4.64 4.17
C PHE A 173 -17.40 -5.45 5.12
N ALA A 174 -18.00 -4.82 6.13
CA ALA A 174 -18.95 -5.46 7.03
C ALA A 174 -20.20 -5.99 6.28
N GLU A 175 -20.80 -5.17 5.43
CA GLU A 175 -21.98 -5.57 4.64
C GLU A 175 -21.63 -6.62 3.57
N LEU A 176 -20.43 -6.56 2.98
CA LEU A 176 -19.97 -7.59 2.06
C LEU A 176 -19.77 -8.94 2.78
N ILE A 177 -19.19 -8.97 3.99
CA ILE A 177 -19.07 -10.23 4.76
C ILE A 177 -20.46 -10.80 5.08
N LYS A 178 -21.43 -9.96 5.50
CA LYS A 178 -22.83 -10.40 5.70
C LYS A 178 -23.43 -10.96 4.42
N HIS A 179 -23.19 -10.31 3.28
CA HIS A 179 -23.65 -10.77 1.98
C HIS A 179 -23.08 -12.16 1.69
N LEU A 180 -21.77 -12.34 1.77
CA LEU A 180 -21.08 -13.60 1.48
C LEU A 180 -21.53 -14.74 2.40
N LYS A 181 -21.66 -14.47 3.70
CA LYS A 181 -22.18 -15.45 4.66
C LYS A 181 -23.59 -15.92 4.33
N ARG A 182 -24.42 -15.06 3.74
CA ARG A 182 -25.81 -15.40 3.36
C ARG A 182 -25.89 -16.04 1.98
N THR A 183 -25.03 -15.67 1.05
CA THR A 183 -25.15 -16.08 -0.36
C THR A 183 -24.32 -17.30 -0.73
N ILE A 184 -23.28 -17.63 0.05
CA ILE A 184 -22.40 -18.77 -0.22
C ILE A 184 -22.71 -19.89 0.79
N PRO A 185 -23.38 -20.99 0.36
CA PRO A 185 -23.76 -22.06 1.27
C PRO A 185 -22.53 -22.72 1.91
N GLY A 186 -22.49 -22.72 3.24
CA GLY A 186 -21.40 -23.25 4.06
C GLY A 186 -20.47 -22.16 4.60
N ALA A 187 -20.63 -20.89 4.23
CA ALA A 187 -19.84 -19.77 4.74
C ALA A 187 -20.43 -19.13 6.01
N GLU A 188 -21.68 -19.42 6.36
CA GLU A 188 -22.47 -18.78 7.43
C GLU A 188 -21.70 -18.75 8.77
N ASN A 189 -21.14 -19.90 9.12
CA ASN A 189 -20.46 -20.17 10.39
C ASN A 189 -18.95 -20.39 10.20
N GLN A 190 -18.33 -19.73 9.22
CA GLN A 190 -16.88 -19.76 9.04
C GLN A 190 -16.19 -18.50 9.57
N PRO A 191 -14.96 -18.64 10.10
CA PRO A 191 -14.14 -17.50 10.51
C PRO A 191 -13.59 -16.76 9.29
N PHE A 192 -13.72 -15.43 9.32
CA PHE A 192 -13.05 -14.52 8.39
C PHE A 192 -11.82 -13.95 9.07
N ILE A 193 -10.70 -13.84 8.36
CA ILE A 193 -9.48 -13.16 8.82
C ILE A 193 -9.21 -11.99 7.88
N ALA A 194 -9.12 -10.78 8.44
CA ALA A 194 -8.79 -9.60 7.65
C ALA A 194 -7.30 -9.57 7.32
N VAL A 195 -6.94 -9.22 6.10
CA VAL A 195 -5.54 -9.11 5.64
C VAL A 195 -5.39 -7.80 4.88
N GLY A 196 -4.27 -7.10 5.06
CA GLY A 196 -3.99 -5.92 4.26
C GLY A 196 -2.56 -5.41 4.44
N GLY A 197 -2.05 -4.75 3.39
CA GLY A 197 -0.77 -4.06 3.39
C GLY A 197 -0.95 -2.54 3.39
N SER A 198 -0.04 -1.77 4.00
CA SER A 198 -0.09 -0.30 4.00
C SER A 198 -1.38 0.23 4.64
N TYR A 199 -2.09 1.18 4.00
CA TYR A 199 -3.44 1.60 4.39
C TYR A 199 -4.43 0.43 4.41
N GLY A 200 -4.27 -0.58 3.56
CA GLY A 200 -5.03 -1.83 3.65
C GLY A 200 -4.79 -2.57 4.97
N GLY A 201 -3.56 -2.52 5.49
CA GLY A 201 -3.23 -3.06 6.81
C GLY A 201 -3.83 -2.24 7.95
N MET A 202 -3.88 -0.90 7.81
CA MET A 202 -4.61 -0.03 8.74
C MET A 202 -6.09 -0.40 8.77
N LEU A 203 -6.71 -0.56 7.60
CA LEU A 203 -8.09 -1.02 7.47
C LEU A 203 -8.30 -2.41 8.08
N ALA A 204 -7.41 -3.38 7.84
CA ALA A 204 -7.52 -4.72 8.43
C ALA A 204 -7.50 -4.67 9.97
N ALA A 205 -6.56 -3.91 10.55
CA ALA A 205 -6.48 -3.71 12.00
C ALA A 205 -7.74 -3.03 12.54
N TRP A 206 -8.13 -1.89 11.97
CA TRP A 206 -9.31 -1.14 12.39
C TRP A 206 -10.61 -1.92 12.20
N PHE A 207 -10.68 -2.78 11.18
CA PHE A 207 -11.83 -3.64 10.96
C PHE A 207 -11.96 -4.69 12.07
N ARG A 208 -10.86 -5.30 12.50
CA ARG A 208 -10.86 -6.18 13.67
C ARG A 208 -11.22 -5.41 14.96
N MET A 209 -10.74 -4.18 15.11
CA MET A 209 -11.04 -3.34 16.28
C MET A 209 -12.53 -2.96 16.37
N LYS A 210 -13.14 -2.55 15.26
CA LYS A 210 -14.52 -2.04 15.21
C LYS A 210 -15.57 -3.12 14.96
N TYR A 211 -15.22 -4.17 14.22
CA TYR A 211 -16.12 -5.25 13.85
C TYR A 211 -15.56 -6.64 14.25
N PRO A 212 -15.19 -6.87 15.53
CA PRO A 212 -14.63 -8.14 15.99
C PRO A 212 -15.62 -9.33 15.88
N HIS A 213 -16.91 -9.03 15.68
CA HIS A 213 -17.96 -10.01 15.41
C HIS A 213 -18.02 -10.45 13.94
N MET A 214 -17.35 -9.72 13.04
CA MET A 214 -17.28 -10.04 11.61
C MET A 214 -16.04 -10.84 11.26
N VAL A 215 -14.89 -10.47 11.84
CA VAL A 215 -13.58 -11.11 11.58
C VAL A 215 -12.96 -11.62 12.88
N ALA A 216 -12.38 -12.81 12.83
CA ALA A 216 -11.77 -13.52 13.97
C ALA A 216 -10.37 -12.98 14.33
N GLY A 217 -9.70 -12.30 13.40
CA GLY A 217 -8.40 -11.66 13.59
C GLY A 217 -7.97 -10.86 12.36
N ALA A 218 -6.83 -10.20 12.45
CA ALA A 218 -6.26 -9.41 11.36
C ALA A 218 -4.73 -9.56 11.22
N LEU A 219 -4.25 -9.65 9.98
CA LEU A 219 -2.86 -9.43 9.61
C LEU A 219 -2.74 -8.03 8.99
N ALA A 220 -2.12 -7.11 9.73
CA ALA A 220 -1.91 -5.72 9.35
C ALA A 220 -0.43 -5.51 8.99
N ALA A 221 -0.09 -5.76 7.72
CA ALA A 221 1.29 -5.73 7.25
C ALA A 221 1.73 -4.31 6.85
N SER A 222 2.86 -3.86 7.36
CA SER A 222 3.40 -2.51 7.19
C SER A 222 2.33 -1.42 7.38
N ALA A 223 1.53 -1.54 8.43
CA ALA A 223 0.40 -0.65 8.70
C ALA A 223 0.81 0.51 9.64
N PRO A 224 0.95 1.76 9.14
CA PRO A 224 1.41 2.90 9.94
C PRO A 224 0.30 3.52 10.79
N ILE A 225 -0.37 2.72 11.62
CA ILE A 225 -1.55 3.14 12.41
C ILE A 225 -1.26 4.24 13.45
N TRP A 226 0.02 4.53 13.72
CA TRP A 226 0.48 5.57 14.65
C TRP A 226 1.13 6.78 13.94
N GLN A 227 1.06 6.88 12.61
CA GLN A 227 1.60 8.03 11.84
C GLN A 227 0.69 9.27 11.93
N PHE A 228 0.24 9.64 13.13
CA PHE A 228 -0.72 10.73 13.35
C PHE A 228 -0.29 11.61 14.52
N GLU A 229 -0.66 12.90 14.45
CA GLU A 229 -0.41 13.89 15.50
C GLU A 229 1.05 13.88 15.99
N ASP A 230 1.26 13.66 17.29
CA ASP A 230 2.56 13.55 17.96
C ASP A 230 2.85 12.11 18.42
N LEU A 231 2.08 11.12 17.96
CA LEU A 231 2.27 9.71 18.34
C LEU A 231 3.66 9.19 17.95
N VAL A 232 4.23 9.72 16.87
CA VAL A 232 5.60 9.47 16.41
C VAL A 232 6.24 10.76 15.88
N PRO A 233 7.58 10.91 15.93
CA PRO A 233 8.24 12.09 15.38
C PRO A 233 8.02 12.21 13.86
N CYS A 234 7.68 13.40 13.36
CA CYS A 234 7.43 13.64 11.92
C CYS A 234 8.63 13.28 11.00
N GLY A 235 9.85 13.27 11.55
CA GLY A 235 11.08 12.97 10.80
C GLY A 235 11.43 11.49 10.73
N VAL A 236 10.73 10.60 11.46
CA VAL A 236 11.09 9.17 11.56
C VAL A 236 11.12 8.49 10.19
N PHE A 237 10.17 8.81 9.33
CA PHE A 237 10.04 8.24 7.99
C PHE A 237 11.29 8.53 7.13
N MET A 238 11.63 9.82 6.98
CA MET A 238 12.75 10.25 6.13
C MET A 238 14.11 9.87 6.73
N LYS A 239 14.19 9.73 8.06
CA LYS A 239 15.34 9.15 8.75
C LYS A 239 15.55 7.69 8.36
N ILE A 240 14.49 6.87 8.32
CA ILE A 240 14.59 5.46 7.90
C ILE A 240 15.02 5.39 6.43
N VAL A 241 14.37 6.14 5.54
CA VAL A 241 14.81 6.23 4.13
C VAL A 241 16.31 6.55 4.04
N THR A 242 16.79 7.52 4.82
CA THR A 242 18.22 7.86 4.84
C THR A 242 19.10 6.71 5.35
N MET A 243 18.64 5.97 6.37
CA MET A 243 19.35 4.82 6.91
C MET A 243 19.48 3.69 5.88
N ASP A 244 18.47 3.44 5.05
CA ASP A 244 18.52 2.36 4.05
C ASP A 244 19.63 2.59 3.02
N PHE A 245 19.73 3.83 2.51
CA PHE A 245 20.80 4.25 1.61
C PHE A 245 22.18 4.23 2.33
N LYS A 246 22.23 4.71 3.57
CA LYS A 246 23.48 4.77 4.36
C LYS A 246 24.03 3.39 4.72
N ARG A 247 23.17 2.44 5.10
CA ARG A 247 23.53 1.05 5.44
C ARG A 247 24.10 0.31 4.23
N THR A 248 23.55 0.60 3.05
CA THR A 248 23.98 0.00 1.78
C THR A 248 25.33 0.54 1.32
N CYS A 249 25.52 1.86 1.38
CA CYS A 249 26.78 2.52 1.06
C CYS A 249 26.86 3.89 1.79
N PRO A 250 27.82 4.10 2.71
CA PRO A 250 27.89 5.34 3.49
C PRO A 250 27.89 6.62 2.63
N ASN A 251 28.73 6.65 1.59
CA ASN A 251 28.86 7.80 0.67
C ASN A 251 27.59 8.05 -0.17
N CYS A 252 26.70 7.07 -0.31
CA CYS A 252 25.48 7.20 -1.12
C CYS A 252 24.53 8.25 -0.51
N SER A 253 24.25 8.13 0.80
CA SER A 253 23.43 9.12 1.53
C SER A 253 24.07 10.51 1.56
N GLU A 254 25.40 10.59 1.67
CA GLU A 254 26.15 11.86 1.67
C GLU A 254 26.13 12.56 0.31
N ASN A 255 26.24 11.79 -0.77
CA ASN A 255 26.15 12.30 -2.13
C ASN A 255 24.72 12.76 -2.47
N ILE A 256 23.69 12.03 -2.04
CA ILE A 256 22.30 12.49 -2.17
C ILE A 256 22.12 13.82 -1.42
N ARG A 257 22.56 13.91 -0.17
CA ARG A 257 22.50 15.16 0.61
C ARG A 257 23.23 16.33 -0.08
N SER A 258 24.42 16.07 -0.60
CA SER A 258 25.23 17.09 -1.28
C SER A 258 24.61 17.54 -2.62
N SER A 259 23.82 16.68 -3.25
CA SER A 259 23.20 16.94 -4.56
C SER A 259 22.20 18.10 -4.52
N TRP A 260 21.49 18.30 -3.41
CA TRP A 260 20.54 19.42 -3.25
C TRP A 260 21.24 20.77 -3.34
N GLY A 261 22.38 20.89 -2.65
CA GLY A 261 23.23 22.09 -2.73
C GLY A 261 23.78 22.32 -4.14
N ALA A 262 24.17 21.24 -4.84
CA ALA A 262 24.66 21.32 -6.22
C ALA A 262 23.56 21.79 -7.19
N ILE A 263 22.35 21.25 -7.09
CA ILE A 263 21.17 21.69 -7.86
C ILE A 263 20.93 23.18 -7.61
N ASN A 264 20.89 23.61 -6.34
CA ASN A 264 20.64 25.00 -5.99
C ASN A 264 21.73 25.96 -6.50
N ARG A 265 22.99 25.54 -6.57
CA ARG A 265 24.10 26.37 -7.09
C ARG A 265 24.04 26.49 -8.61
N LEU A 266 23.86 25.37 -9.32
CA LEU A 266 23.82 25.33 -10.78
C LEU A 266 22.62 26.10 -11.34
N THR A 267 21.45 25.96 -10.73
CA THR A 267 20.19 26.53 -11.25
C THR A 267 20.01 28.03 -10.98
N ARG A 268 20.99 28.72 -10.36
CA ARG A 268 20.98 30.19 -10.18
C ARG A 268 21.07 30.96 -11.49
N LYS A 269 21.58 30.33 -12.55
CA LYS A 269 21.76 30.92 -13.89
C LYS A 269 20.96 30.11 -14.90
N SER A 270 20.42 30.77 -15.93
CA SER A 270 19.69 30.11 -17.03
C SER A 270 20.53 29.02 -17.72
N THR A 271 21.82 29.28 -17.94
CA THR A 271 22.74 28.29 -18.52
C THR A 271 22.89 27.02 -17.68
N GLY A 272 22.69 27.11 -16.37
CA GLY A 272 22.70 25.97 -15.47
C GLY A 272 21.38 25.19 -15.45
N LEU A 273 20.23 25.88 -15.61
CA LEU A 273 18.93 25.22 -15.85
C LEU A 273 18.97 24.39 -17.13
N ASP A 274 19.49 24.96 -18.22
CA ASP A 274 19.63 24.26 -19.50
C ASP A 274 20.58 23.06 -19.39
N TRP A 275 21.72 23.25 -18.71
CA TRP A 275 22.69 22.18 -18.49
C TRP A 275 22.08 21.04 -17.67
N LEU A 276 21.39 21.35 -16.56
CA LEU A 276 20.79 20.35 -15.69
C LEU A 276 19.68 19.57 -16.41
N SER A 277 18.85 20.27 -17.19
CA SER A 277 17.78 19.65 -17.99
C SER A 277 18.35 18.59 -18.94
N LYS A 278 19.49 18.88 -19.58
CA LYS A 278 20.19 17.94 -20.47
C LYS A 278 20.89 16.82 -19.69
N ALA A 279 21.56 17.15 -18.58
CA ALA A 279 22.28 16.18 -17.77
C ALA A 279 21.35 15.09 -17.19
N LEU A 280 20.15 15.48 -16.76
CA LEU A 280 19.12 14.55 -16.26
C LEU A 280 18.24 13.96 -17.37
N HIS A 281 18.48 14.30 -18.64
CA HIS A 281 17.68 13.85 -19.78
C HIS A 281 16.17 14.10 -19.60
N LEU A 282 15.78 15.27 -19.09
CA LEU A 282 14.37 15.58 -18.82
C LEU A 282 13.58 15.75 -20.12
N CYS A 283 12.33 15.27 -20.15
CA CYS A 283 11.44 15.47 -21.30
C CYS A 283 11.05 16.94 -21.48
N THR A 284 10.88 17.66 -20.37
CA THR A 284 10.55 19.10 -20.34
C THR A 284 11.69 19.88 -19.68
N PRO A 285 12.29 20.87 -20.36
CA PRO A 285 13.36 21.69 -19.79
C PRO A 285 12.89 22.54 -18.60
N LEU A 286 13.77 22.71 -17.61
CA LEU A 286 13.57 23.58 -16.45
C LEU A 286 13.64 25.06 -16.87
N LYS A 287 12.67 25.88 -16.45
CA LYS A 287 12.58 27.30 -16.85
C LYS A 287 12.73 28.25 -15.67
N ASN A 288 12.32 27.84 -14.48
CA ASN A 288 12.20 28.72 -13.32
C ASN A 288 12.42 27.98 -12.00
N ALA A 289 12.38 28.72 -10.89
CA ALA A 289 12.57 28.17 -9.56
C ALA A 289 11.47 27.17 -9.14
N GLN A 290 10.25 27.32 -9.66
CA GLN A 290 9.16 26.38 -9.41
C GLN A 290 9.43 25.02 -10.06
N ASP A 291 9.96 25.00 -11.28
CA ASP A 291 10.38 23.76 -11.95
C ASP A 291 11.53 23.07 -11.20
N VAL A 292 12.47 23.85 -10.65
CA VAL A 292 13.57 23.33 -9.83
C VAL A 292 13.05 22.72 -8.53
N GLN A 293 12.07 23.34 -7.88
CA GLN A 293 11.44 22.77 -6.70
C GLN A 293 10.71 21.47 -7.05
N HIS A 294 9.94 21.45 -8.15
CA HIS A 294 9.25 20.25 -8.63
C HIS A 294 10.23 19.11 -8.95
N LEU A 295 11.37 19.43 -9.58
CA LEU A 295 12.45 18.46 -9.81
C LEU A 295 12.95 17.86 -8.49
N LYS A 296 13.22 18.70 -7.48
CA LYS A 296 13.74 18.23 -6.19
C LYS A 296 12.72 17.37 -5.45
N ASP A 297 11.45 17.75 -5.49
CA ASP A 297 10.35 16.97 -4.91
C ASP A 297 10.26 15.59 -5.60
N TRP A 298 10.34 15.54 -6.94
CA TRP A 298 10.33 14.30 -7.73
C TRP A 298 11.56 13.39 -7.49
N ILE A 299 12.76 13.97 -7.36
CA ILE A 299 13.97 13.22 -6.98
C ILE A 299 13.81 12.66 -5.56
N SER A 300 13.29 13.45 -4.62
CA SER A 300 13.05 13.03 -3.24
C SER A 300 12.06 11.85 -3.19
N GLU A 301 10.97 11.94 -3.94
CA GLU A 301 9.98 10.87 -4.08
C GLU A 301 10.60 9.58 -4.64
N THR A 302 11.53 9.70 -5.60
CA THR A 302 12.24 8.54 -6.15
C THR A 302 13.01 7.77 -5.06
N TRP A 303 13.70 8.48 -4.16
CA TRP A 303 14.42 7.83 -3.05
C TRP A 303 13.48 7.17 -2.04
N VAL A 304 12.34 7.81 -1.74
CA VAL A 304 11.29 7.24 -0.89
C VAL A 304 10.72 5.96 -1.50
N ASN A 305 10.37 6.01 -2.79
CA ASN A 305 9.81 4.86 -3.50
C ASN A 305 10.80 3.69 -3.53
N LEU A 306 12.09 3.95 -3.78
CA LEU A 306 13.15 2.94 -3.73
C LEU A 306 13.27 2.27 -2.36
N ALA A 307 13.18 3.03 -1.26
CA ALA A 307 13.18 2.47 0.10
C ALA A 307 11.98 1.53 0.33
N MET A 308 10.79 1.93 -0.09
CA MET A 308 9.59 1.10 0.05
C MET A 308 9.68 -0.23 -0.74
N VAL A 309 10.39 -0.25 -1.86
CA VAL A 309 10.47 -1.42 -2.77
C VAL A 309 11.87 -2.05 -2.83
N ASP A 310 12.67 -1.93 -1.77
CA ASP A 310 14.02 -2.53 -1.69
C ASP A 310 13.97 -4.05 -1.47
N TYR A 311 13.32 -4.74 -2.41
CA TYR A 311 13.06 -6.17 -2.31
C TYR A 311 14.28 -7.02 -2.73
N PRO A 312 14.43 -8.24 -2.18
CA PRO A 312 15.58 -9.12 -2.44
C PRO A 312 15.59 -9.77 -3.83
N TYR A 313 14.60 -9.47 -4.67
CA TYR A 313 14.41 -10.00 -6.01
C TYR A 313 13.79 -8.95 -6.92
N GLU A 314 13.92 -9.17 -8.23
CA GLU A 314 13.28 -8.34 -9.25
C GLU A 314 11.76 -8.31 -9.06
N SER A 315 11.18 -7.11 -9.11
CA SER A 315 9.76 -6.91 -8.84
C SER A 315 9.17 -5.81 -9.72
N SER A 316 7.86 -5.91 -9.96
CA SER A 316 7.08 -4.92 -10.70
C SER A 316 5.90 -4.49 -9.83
N PHE A 317 6.21 -3.77 -8.75
CA PHE A 317 5.20 -3.14 -7.90
C PHE A 317 5.03 -1.68 -8.34
N LEU A 318 5.79 -0.74 -7.80
CA LEU A 318 5.71 0.65 -8.25
C LEU A 318 6.29 0.81 -9.67
N GLN A 319 7.50 0.30 -9.85
CA GLN A 319 8.18 0.23 -11.14
C GLN A 319 8.76 -1.17 -11.31
N HIS A 320 9.13 -1.50 -12.55
CA HIS A 320 9.94 -2.68 -12.81
C HIS A 320 11.37 -2.42 -12.34
N LEU A 321 11.81 -3.10 -11.29
CA LEU A 321 13.05 -2.82 -10.59
C LEU A 321 13.86 -4.09 -10.34
N PRO A 322 15.20 -4.01 -10.35
CA PRO A 322 16.07 -5.13 -10.04
C PRO A 322 15.96 -5.53 -8.56
N ALA A 323 16.56 -6.67 -8.22
CA ALA A 323 16.80 -7.06 -6.82
C ALA A 323 17.71 -6.03 -6.12
N TRP A 324 17.37 -5.69 -4.87
CA TRP A 324 18.08 -4.70 -4.05
C TRP A 324 18.31 -3.37 -4.79
N PRO A 325 17.23 -2.70 -5.25
CA PRO A 325 17.37 -1.52 -6.09
C PRO A 325 18.15 -0.38 -5.41
N ILE A 326 18.12 -0.23 -4.07
CA ILE A 326 18.98 0.74 -3.38
C ILE A 326 20.46 0.41 -3.57
N LYS A 327 20.82 -0.88 -3.49
CA LYS A 327 22.18 -1.35 -3.74
C LYS A 327 22.63 -1.07 -5.17
N VAL A 328 21.75 -1.17 -6.15
CA VAL A 328 22.06 -0.85 -7.56
C VAL A 328 22.28 0.64 -7.74
N VAL A 329 21.39 1.51 -7.25
CA VAL A 329 21.56 2.98 -7.40
C VAL A 329 22.80 3.49 -6.67
N CYS A 330 23.11 2.94 -5.49
CA CYS A 330 24.27 3.36 -4.73
C CYS A 330 25.62 2.99 -5.39
N GLN A 331 25.65 2.11 -6.39
CA GLN A 331 26.88 1.87 -7.17
C GLN A 331 27.34 3.12 -7.93
N TYR A 332 26.40 3.97 -8.36
CA TYR A 332 26.68 5.23 -9.03
C TYR A 332 27.07 6.35 -8.05
N LEU A 333 26.68 6.21 -6.77
CA LEU A 333 26.84 7.24 -5.74
C LEU A 333 27.91 6.88 -4.69
N LYS A 334 28.82 5.95 -4.99
CA LYS A 334 29.85 5.49 -4.06
C LYS A 334 31.10 6.39 -3.97
N ASN A 335 31.38 7.16 -5.03
CA ASN A 335 32.62 7.94 -5.13
C ASN A 335 32.52 9.24 -4.31
N SER A 336 33.60 9.62 -3.65
CA SER A 336 33.73 10.90 -2.92
C SER A 336 34.46 11.97 -3.75
N ASN A 337 34.44 13.22 -3.28
CA ASN A 337 35.16 14.37 -3.88
C ASN A 337 34.76 14.67 -5.34
N LEU A 338 33.49 14.51 -5.66
CA LEU A 338 32.92 14.83 -6.97
C LEU A 338 32.71 16.33 -7.13
N SER A 339 32.91 16.87 -8.33
CA SER A 339 32.38 18.20 -8.67
C SER A 339 30.85 18.17 -8.74
N ASP A 340 30.21 19.34 -8.60
CA ASP A 340 28.75 19.46 -8.72
C ASP A 340 28.19 18.83 -9.99
N LYS A 341 28.90 18.96 -11.12
CA LYS A 341 28.45 18.39 -12.40
C LYS A 341 28.56 16.87 -12.43
N GLU A 342 29.67 16.31 -11.96
CA GLU A 342 29.86 14.86 -11.88
C GLU A 342 28.86 14.23 -10.90
N LEU A 343 28.62 14.88 -9.77
CA LEU A 343 27.62 14.44 -8.79
C LEU A 343 26.22 14.35 -9.42
N LEU A 344 25.79 15.38 -10.16
CA LEU A 344 24.46 15.36 -10.77
C LEU A 344 24.33 14.41 -11.96
N GLN A 345 25.44 14.10 -12.66
CA GLN A 345 25.47 13.01 -13.64
C GLN A 345 25.31 11.64 -12.96
N ASN A 346 25.93 11.44 -11.79
CA ASN A 346 25.74 10.21 -11.02
C ASN A 346 24.31 10.10 -10.46
N ILE A 347 23.70 11.22 -10.05
CA ILE A 347 22.28 11.27 -9.68
C ILE A 347 21.40 10.86 -10.85
N PHE A 348 21.67 11.33 -12.08
CA PHE A 348 20.96 10.86 -13.27
C PHE A 348 21.04 9.33 -13.43
N HIS A 349 22.24 8.74 -13.33
CA HIS A 349 22.39 7.29 -13.45
C HIS A 349 21.59 6.53 -12.39
N ALA A 350 21.55 7.03 -11.15
CA ALA A 350 20.73 6.48 -10.08
C ALA A 350 19.22 6.61 -10.39
N LEU A 351 18.75 7.78 -10.83
CA LEU A 351 17.35 8.00 -11.23
C LEU A 351 16.93 7.11 -12.40
N ASN A 352 17.84 6.88 -13.36
CA ASN A 352 17.58 6.05 -14.53
C ASN A 352 17.32 4.58 -14.17
N VAL A 353 17.87 4.07 -13.05
CA VAL A 353 17.52 2.72 -12.55
C VAL A 353 16.05 2.65 -12.16
N TYR A 354 15.49 3.71 -11.56
CA TYR A 354 14.09 3.68 -11.16
C TYR A 354 13.13 3.97 -12.31
N HIS A 355 13.45 4.99 -13.11
CA HIS A 355 12.55 5.51 -14.13
C HIS A 355 12.73 4.86 -15.51
N ASN A 356 13.82 4.12 -15.74
CA ASN A 356 14.14 3.57 -17.06
C ASN A 356 14.94 2.26 -16.99
N TYR A 357 14.63 1.39 -16.02
CA TYR A 357 15.29 0.08 -15.89
C TYR A 357 15.13 -0.78 -17.17
N SER A 358 13.98 -0.70 -17.83
CA SER A 358 13.70 -1.40 -19.09
C SER A 358 14.45 -0.84 -20.31
N GLY A 359 15.03 0.37 -20.19
CA GLY A 359 15.70 1.07 -21.29
C GLY A 359 14.78 1.60 -22.38
N GLN A 360 13.46 1.62 -22.16
CA GLN A 360 12.48 2.05 -23.17
C GLN A 360 12.22 3.56 -23.18
N ALA A 361 12.41 4.25 -22.05
CA ALA A 361 12.17 5.69 -21.97
C ALA A 361 13.32 6.45 -22.65
N THR A 362 12.96 7.42 -23.50
CA THR A 362 13.91 8.29 -24.21
C THR A 362 14.30 9.54 -23.40
N CYS A 363 13.49 9.90 -22.40
CA CYS A 363 13.70 11.01 -21.49
C CYS A 363 12.97 10.74 -20.16
N LEU A 364 13.35 11.46 -19.10
CA LEU A 364 12.73 11.37 -17.78
C LEU A 364 11.59 12.40 -17.66
N ASN A 365 10.37 11.90 -17.47
CA ASN A 365 9.18 12.72 -17.35
C ASN A 365 8.85 12.99 -15.88
N MET A 366 9.12 14.21 -15.39
CA MET A 366 8.81 14.60 -14.00
C MET A 366 7.31 14.75 -13.72
N SER A 367 6.45 14.57 -14.74
CA SER A 367 5.01 14.48 -14.56
C SER A 367 4.52 13.04 -14.41
N GLU A 368 5.36 12.02 -14.59
CA GLU A 368 4.97 10.62 -14.37
C GLU A 368 5.15 10.22 -12.90
N THR A 369 4.20 9.45 -12.37
CA THR A 369 4.24 8.91 -11.00
C THR A 369 4.09 7.38 -10.96
N SER A 370 4.28 6.82 -9.77
CA SER A 370 4.73 5.45 -9.52
C SER A 370 3.74 4.29 -9.77
N THR A 371 2.56 4.47 -10.40
CA THR A 371 1.78 3.40 -11.10
C THR A 371 0.31 3.81 -11.37
N SER A 372 -0.24 3.49 -12.56
CA SER A 372 -1.63 3.81 -12.96
C SER A 372 -2.70 3.07 -12.19
N SER A 373 -2.29 2.03 -11.46
CA SER A 373 -3.20 1.18 -10.70
C SER A 373 -3.57 1.77 -9.34
N LEU A 374 -2.91 2.85 -8.88
CA LEU A 374 -3.24 3.55 -7.64
C LEU A 374 -4.13 4.79 -7.92
N GLY A 375 -5.12 5.02 -7.05
CA GLY A 375 -6.13 6.07 -7.21
C GLY A 375 -5.75 7.39 -6.55
N SER A 376 -4.93 8.19 -7.22
CA SER A 376 -4.33 9.40 -6.65
C SER A 376 -5.30 10.47 -6.15
N LEU A 377 -6.37 10.73 -6.89
CA LEU A 377 -7.38 11.72 -6.51
C LEU A 377 -8.11 11.30 -5.22
N GLY A 378 -8.44 10.01 -5.10
CA GLY A 378 -9.06 9.47 -3.89
C GLY A 378 -8.16 9.60 -2.67
N TRP A 379 -6.90 9.20 -2.81
CA TRP A 379 -5.95 9.28 -1.70
C TRP A 379 -5.65 10.74 -1.30
N SER A 380 -5.51 11.63 -2.29
CA SER A 380 -5.32 13.06 -2.04
C SER A 380 -6.48 13.66 -1.24
N TYR A 381 -7.72 13.26 -1.54
CA TYR A 381 -8.88 13.67 -0.74
C TYR A 381 -8.81 13.10 0.67
N GLN A 382 -8.52 11.80 0.83
CA GLN A 382 -8.40 11.16 2.15
C GLN A 382 -7.31 11.79 3.02
N ALA A 383 -6.15 12.12 2.45
CA ALA A 383 -5.08 12.83 3.14
C ALA A 383 -5.49 14.25 3.57
N CYS A 384 -6.37 14.89 2.80
CA CYS A 384 -6.93 16.21 3.11
C CYS A 384 -8.12 16.20 4.08
N THR A 385 -8.57 15.03 4.53
CA THR A 385 -9.68 14.88 5.48
C THR A 385 -9.27 14.12 6.74
N GLU A 386 -8.97 12.83 6.61
CA GLU A 386 -8.73 11.91 7.73
C GLU A 386 -7.26 11.48 7.86
N MET A 387 -6.60 11.14 6.74
CA MET A 387 -5.24 10.60 6.70
C MET A 387 -4.18 11.70 6.81
N VAL A 388 -4.32 12.56 7.82
CA VAL A 388 -3.47 13.74 8.05
C VAL A 388 -2.20 13.32 8.78
N MET A 389 -1.23 12.85 8.02
CA MET A 389 0.02 12.27 8.53
C MET A 389 1.16 13.30 8.52
N PRO A 390 1.71 13.71 9.69
CA PRO A 390 2.79 14.68 9.75
C PRO A 390 4.12 14.10 9.24
N PHE A 391 4.74 14.78 8.28
CA PHE A 391 6.09 14.49 7.79
C PHE A 391 6.96 15.73 7.78
N CYS A 392 8.24 15.56 8.14
CA CYS A 392 9.23 16.63 8.11
C CYS A 392 10.62 16.08 7.79
N THR A 393 11.50 16.97 7.37
CA THR A 393 12.94 16.72 7.18
C THR A 393 13.73 17.82 7.86
N ASN A 394 14.89 17.51 8.41
CA ASN A 394 15.75 18.47 9.12
C ASN A 394 17.14 18.62 8.49
N GLY A 395 17.51 17.79 7.52
CA GLY A 395 18.82 17.80 6.86
C GLY A 395 20.02 17.42 7.75
N VAL A 396 19.75 16.98 8.99
CA VAL A 396 20.74 16.51 9.96
C VAL A 396 20.63 14.99 10.13
N ASP A 397 19.46 14.52 10.57
CA ASP A 397 19.13 13.10 10.75
C ASP A 397 18.77 12.41 9.43
N ASP A 398 18.42 13.19 8.41
CA ASP A 398 18.02 12.72 7.09
C ASP A 398 18.87 13.36 5.97
N MET A 399 18.88 12.74 4.79
CA MET A 399 19.67 13.18 3.63
C MET A 399 18.95 14.23 2.77
N PHE A 400 17.84 14.81 3.21
CA PHE A 400 17.03 15.75 2.43
C PHE A 400 17.28 17.20 2.87
N GLU A 401 16.71 18.16 2.13
CA GLU A 401 16.68 19.54 2.61
C GLU A 401 15.67 19.71 3.73
N PRO A 402 15.89 20.64 4.68
CA PRO A 402 14.95 20.87 5.77
C PRO A 402 13.58 21.33 5.27
N PHE A 403 12.53 20.64 5.72
CA PHE A 403 11.14 20.97 5.48
C PHE A 403 10.36 20.73 6.78
N LEU A 404 9.74 21.79 7.29
CA LEU A 404 8.95 21.73 8.51
C LEU A 404 7.49 21.37 8.19
N TRP A 405 6.92 20.49 9.00
CA TRP A 405 5.49 20.24 8.99
C TRP A 405 4.72 21.50 9.43
N ASP A 406 3.85 22.01 8.55
CA ASP A 406 2.97 23.13 8.84
C ASP A 406 1.52 22.77 8.49
N LEU A 407 0.75 22.43 9.53
CA LEU A 407 -0.66 22.10 9.42
C LEU A 407 -1.49 23.23 8.82
N LYS A 408 -1.12 24.50 9.04
CA LYS A 408 -1.89 25.63 8.51
C LYS A 408 -1.75 25.69 6.98
N THR A 409 -0.52 25.65 6.49
CA THR A 409 -0.26 25.62 5.04
C THR A 409 -0.91 24.40 4.39
N PHE A 410 -0.77 23.22 5.02
CA PHE A 410 -1.43 22.00 4.54
C PHE A 410 -2.96 22.14 4.47
N SER A 411 -3.58 22.71 5.52
CA SER A 411 -5.03 22.95 5.55
C SER A 411 -5.49 23.96 4.49
N ASP A 412 -4.70 25.01 4.23
CA ASP A 412 -5.03 26.02 3.23
C ASP A 412 -4.95 25.43 1.81
N ASP A 413 -3.95 24.59 1.54
CA ASP A 413 -3.80 23.86 0.27
C ASP A 413 -4.93 22.83 0.05
N CYS A 414 -5.32 22.08 1.09
CA CYS A 414 -6.46 21.17 1.03
C CYS A 414 -7.78 21.90 0.76
N PHE A 415 -8.00 23.05 1.40
CA PHE A 415 -9.19 23.85 1.15
C PHE A 415 -9.23 24.38 -0.28
N LYS A 416 -8.08 24.81 -0.81
CA LYS A 416 -7.98 25.28 -2.19
C LYS A 416 -8.26 24.17 -3.22
N GLN A 417 -7.78 22.94 -2.98
CA GLN A 417 -7.93 21.84 -3.92
C GLN A 417 -9.31 21.17 -3.83
N TRP A 418 -9.79 20.93 -2.62
CA TRP A 418 -10.94 20.05 -2.36
C TRP A 418 -12.09 20.74 -1.64
N GLY A 419 -11.96 22.02 -1.26
CA GLY A 419 -13.00 22.73 -0.51
C GLY A 419 -13.24 22.19 0.90
N VAL A 420 -12.35 21.35 1.43
CA VAL A 420 -12.43 20.73 2.76
C VAL A 420 -11.21 21.10 3.61
N LYS A 421 -11.36 21.01 4.92
CA LYS A 421 -10.25 21.18 5.86
C LYS A 421 -9.95 19.87 6.59
N PRO A 422 -8.67 19.52 6.78
CA PRO A 422 -8.27 18.31 7.48
C PRO A 422 -8.73 18.32 8.94
N ARG A 423 -9.04 17.13 9.47
CA ARG A 423 -9.35 16.89 10.89
C ARG A 423 -8.24 16.02 11.50
N PRO A 424 -7.09 16.61 11.91
CA PRO A 424 -5.90 15.85 12.26
C PRO A 424 -6.05 14.89 13.45
N SER A 425 -6.94 15.20 14.39
CA SER A 425 -7.21 14.37 15.57
C SER A 425 -8.35 13.36 15.36
N TRP A 426 -8.92 13.28 14.16
CA TRP A 426 -10.09 12.42 13.92
C TRP A 426 -9.73 10.94 13.97
N ILE A 427 -8.66 10.52 13.29
CA ILE A 427 -8.21 9.13 13.27
C ILE A 427 -7.86 8.63 14.67
N THR A 428 -7.17 9.43 15.47
CA THR A 428 -6.81 9.07 16.85
C THR A 428 -8.05 9.00 17.75
N SER A 429 -9.03 9.88 17.57
CA SER A 429 -10.32 9.81 18.26
C SER A 429 -11.13 8.57 17.86
N MET A 430 -11.14 8.23 16.57
CA MET A 430 -11.94 7.15 16.03
C MET A 430 -11.32 5.78 16.34
N TYR A 431 -10.00 5.63 16.21
CA TYR A 431 -9.31 4.34 16.27
C TYR A 431 -8.40 4.16 17.49
N GLY A 432 -8.28 5.17 18.36
CA GLY A 432 -7.66 5.08 19.69
C GLY A 432 -6.15 5.34 19.75
N GLY A 433 -5.49 5.60 18.61
CA GLY A 433 -4.05 5.86 18.58
C GLY A 433 -3.24 4.71 19.22
N LYS A 434 -2.50 5.00 20.30
CA LYS A 434 -1.73 3.99 21.05
C LYS A 434 -2.56 3.21 22.08
N ASP A 435 -3.75 3.70 22.44
CA ASP A 435 -4.61 3.11 23.47
C ASP A 435 -5.49 1.99 22.92
N ILE A 436 -4.86 0.93 22.42
CA ILE A 436 -5.52 -0.19 21.74
C ILE A 436 -5.39 -1.52 22.47
N SER A 437 -4.90 -1.55 23.71
CA SER A 437 -4.60 -2.78 24.47
C SER A 437 -5.81 -3.66 24.79
N SER A 438 -7.03 -3.13 24.73
CA SER A 438 -8.27 -3.89 24.91
C SER A 438 -8.65 -4.77 23.71
N HIS A 439 -8.05 -4.52 22.54
CA HIS A 439 -8.32 -5.29 21.33
C HIS A 439 -7.54 -6.62 21.32
N THR A 440 -7.92 -7.52 20.42
CA THR A 440 -7.34 -8.87 20.34
C THR A 440 -7.18 -9.36 18.91
N ASN A 441 -6.32 -10.35 18.74
CA ASN A 441 -6.07 -11.07 17.49
C ASN A 441 -5.63 -10.18 16.33
N ILE A 442 -4.58 -9.37 16.53
CA ILE A 442 -3.99 -8.56 15.46
C ILE A 442 -2.48 -8.80 15.44
N ILE A 443 -1.97 -9.09 14.25
CA ILE A 443 -0.54 -9.14 13.95
C ILE A 443 -0.19 -7.85 13.23
N PHE A 444 0.83 -7.15 13.71
CA PHE A 444 1.44 -6.00 13.06
C PHE A 444 2.83 -6.40 12.55
N SER A 445 2.93 -6.80 11.28
CA SER A 445 4.22 -7.09 10.66
C SER A 445 4.83 -5.81 10.08
N ASN A 446 6.14 -5.61 10.20
CA ASN A 446 6.86 -4.47 9.63
C ASN A 446 8.24 -4.90 9.13
N GLY A 447 8.61 -4.44 7.94
CA GLY A 447 9.97 -4.56 7.42
C GLY A 447 10.93 -3.59 8.10
N ASP A 448 12.17 -4.01 8.38
CA ASP A 448 13.21 -3.13 8.96
C ASP A 448 13.73 -2.08 7.95
N LEU A 449 13.54 -2.31 6.64
CA LEU A 449 13.88 -1.37 5.56
C LEU A 449 12.68 -0.51 5.14
N ASP A 450 11.52 -0.71 5.76
CA ASP A 450 10.31 0.02 5.40
C ASP A 450 10.25 1.35 6.16
N PRO A 451 10.26 2.51 5.48
CA PRO A 451 10.15 3.80 6.17
C PRO A 451 8.80 3.98 6.89
N TRP A 452 7.75 3.27 6.47
CA TRP A 452 6.45 3.26 7.17
C TRP A 452 6.48 2.55 8.52
N SER A 453 7.48 1.70 8.78
CA SER A 453 7.64 1.02 10.08
C SER A 453 7.79 2.00 11.25
N GLY A 454 8.29 3.22 11.00
CA GLY A 454 8.40 4.28 11.99
C GLY A 454 7.06 4.76 12.55
N GLY A 455 5.98 4.63 11.77
CA GLY A 455 4.61 4.91 12.17
C GLY A 455 3.80 3.65 12.56
N GLY A 456 4.42 2.47 12.55
CA GLY A 456 3.77 1.19 12.84
C GLY A 456 3.94 0.72 14.28
N VAL A 457 3.30 -0.41 14.59
CA VAL A 457 3.47 -1.13 15.87
C VAL A 457 4.66 -2.08 15.76
N THR A 458 5.76 -1.77 16.43
CA THR A 458 7.02 -2.53 16.35
C THR A 458 7.33 -3.38 17.58
N ARG A 459 6.43 -3.42 18.56
CA ARG A 459 6.54 -4.24 19.77
C ARG A 459 5.17 -4.81 20.14
N ASN A 460 5.16 -5.99 20.77
CA ASN A 460 3.92 -6.56 21.31
C ASN A 460 3.28 -5.58 22.30
N ILE A 461 1.98 -5.36 22.15
CA ILE A 461 1.16 -4.56 23.06
C ILE A 461 0.53 -5.49 24.12
N THR A 462 0.11 -6.68 23.70
CA THR A 462 -0.40 -7.76 24.55
C THR A 462 0.02 -9.11 23.97
N ASP A 463 -0.35 -10.22 24.62
CA ASP A 463 -0.10 -11.58 24.10
C ASP A 463 -0.79 -11.88 22.76
N THR A 464 -1.75 -11.03 22.36
CA THR A 464 -2.55 -11.22 21.14
C THR A 464 -2.56 -10.02 20.19
N LEU A 465 -1.95 -8.90 20.59
CA LEU A 465 -1.60 -7.77 19.74
C LEU A 465 -0.09 -7.79 19.56
N VAL A 466 0.35 -8.55 18.57
CA VAL A 466 1.75 -8.94 18.41
C VAL A 466 2.40 -8.19 17.27
N ALA A 467 3.67 -7.83 17.45
CA ALA A 467 4.49 -7.22 16.40
C ALA A 467 5.47 -8.24 15.84
N ILE A 468 5.64 -8.27 14.52
CA ILE A 468 6.61 -9.11 13.82
C ILE A 468 7.52 -8.20 13.01
N ILE A 469 8.79 -8.09 13.40
CA ILE A 469 9.79 -7.34 12.63
C ILE A 469 10.48 -8.29 11.66
N ILE A 470 10.61 -7.85 10.41
CA ILE A 470 11.22 -8.62 9.32
C ILE A 470 12.53 -7.91 8.94
N PRO A 471 13.68 -8.31 9.50
CA PRO A 471 14.97 -7.83 9.03
C PRO A 471 15.11 -8.11 7.53
N GLU A 472 15.71 -7.17 6.80
CA GLU A 472 15.84 -7.21 5.33
C GLU A 472 14.51 -7.16 4.56
N GLY A 473 13.38 -6.98 5.26
CA GLY A 473 12.08 -6.71 4.64
C GLY A 473 11.90 -5.22 4.36
N ALA A 474 11.53 -4.90 3.12
CA ALA A 474 10.96 -3.60 2.75
C ALA A 474 9.45 -3.59 3.00
N HIS A 475 8.69 -2.75 2.28
CA HIS A 475 7.26 -2.56 2.52
C HIS A 475 6.46 -3.86 2.30
N HIS A 476 5.84 -4.38 3.38
CA HIS A 476 5.01 -5.60 3.43
C HIS A 476 5.52 -6.79 2.59
N LEU A 477 6.83 -7.11 2.68
CA LEU A 477 7.43 -8.24 1.96
C LEU A 477 6.77 -9.59 2.32
N ASP A 478 6.29 -9.74 3.54
CA ASP A 478 5.51 -10.89 4.03
C ASP A 478 4.28 -11.19 3.18
N LEU A 479 3.60 -10.17 2.63
CA LEU A 479 2.42 -10.38 1.78
C LEU A 479 2.74 -10.85 0.36
N ARG A 480 3.99 -10.68 -0.11
CA ARG A 480 4.38 -11.11 -1.45
C ARG A 480 4.35 -12.64 -1.60
N ALA A 481 4.29 -13.11 -2.84
CA ALA A 481 4.41 -14.55 -3.12
C ALA A 481 5.75 -15.09 -2.63
N ASN A 482 5.78 -16.37 -2.26
CA ASN A 482 7.02 -17.07 -1.98
C ASN A 482 7.99 -16.98 -3.17
N ASN A 483 9.24 -16.63 -2.87
CA ASN A 483 10.31 -16.48 -3.83
C ASN A 483 11.55 -17.26 -3.37
N ALA A 484 12.33 -17.80 -4.31
CA ALA A 484 13.57 -18.51 -3.99
C ALA A 484 14.63 -17.61 -3.31
N PHE A 485 14.52 -16.29 -3.48
CA PHE A 485 15.41 -15.29 -2.88
C PHE A 485 14.84 -14.65 -1.60
N ASP A 486 13.73 -15.18 -1.07
CA ASP A 486 13.19 -14.70 0.21
C ASP A 486 14.23 -14.90 1.34
N PRO A 487 14.55 -13.86 2.12
CA PRO A 487 15.34 -13.99 3.33
C PRO A 487 14.69 -14.95 4.31
N MET A 488 15.49 -15.66 5.10
CA MET A 488 14.96 -16.58 6.11
C MET A 488 14.01 -15.88 7.11
N THR A 489 14.27 -14.60 7.37
CA THR A 489 13.45 -13.75 8.25
C THR A 489 12.01 -13.62 7.79
N VAL A 490 11.74 -13.41 6.50
CA VAL A 490 10.35 -13.34 6.00
C VAL A 490 9.68 -14.71 5.99
N LEU A 491 10.42 -15.80 5.72
CA LEU A 491 9.87 -17.15 5.78
C LEU A 491 9.44 -17.52 7.22
N LEU A 492 10.24 -17.10 8.22
CA LEU A 492 9.90 -17.26 9.64
C LEU A 492 8.70 -16.39 10.05
N ALA A 493 8.63 -15.15 9.58
CA ALA A 493 7.49 -14.26 9.80
C ALA A 493 6.18 -14.86 9.26
N ARG A 494 6.17 -15.27 8.00
CA ARG A 494 5.04 -15.95 7.34
C ARG A 494 4.60 -17.20 8.10
N SER A 495 5.55 -18.02 8.56
CA SER A 495 5.24 -19.20 9.36
C SER A 495 4.55 -18.85 10.68
N LEU A 496 5.02 -17.80 11.35
CA LEU A 496 4.43 -17.30 12.59
C LEU A 496 3.03 -16.69 12.36
N GLU A 497 2.83 -15.98 11.26
CA GLU A 497 1.53 -15.44 10.84
C GLU A 497 0.50 -16.57 10.64
N VAL A 498 0.86 -17.60 9.87
CA VAL A 498 0.02 -18.80 9.67
C VAL A 498 -0.28 -19.49 10.99
N LYS A 499 0.69 -19.57 11.91
CA LYS A 499 0.47 -20.16 13.24
C LYS A 499 -0.62 -19.42 14.02
N TYR A 500 -0.60 -18.10 14.05
CA TYR A 500 -1.63 -17.28 14.68
C TYR A 500 -2.99 -17.40 13.97
N MET A 501 -3.01 -17.33 12.65
CA MET A 501 -4.24 -17.50 11.87
C MET A 501 -4.92 -18.85 12.16
N LYS A 502 -4.15 -19.95 12.20
CA LYS A 502 -4.67 -21.27 12.59
C LYS A 502 -5.20 -21.30 14.02
N GLN A 503 -4.56 -20.58 14.95
CA GLN A 503 -5.03 -20.48 16.33
C GLN A 503 -6.40 -19.78 16.37
N TRP A 504 -6.56 -18.63 15.70
CA TRP A 504 -7.82 -17.92 15.65
C TRP A 504 -8.95 -18.74 15.02
N ILE A 505 -8.66 -19.48 13.94
CA ILE A 505 -9.62 -20.40 13.31
C ILE A 505 -10.06 -21.50 14.29
N ARG A 506 -9.11 -22.12 15.00
CA ARG A 506 -9.42 -23.16 16.01
C ARG A 506 -10.28 -22.61 17.14
N ASP A 507 -9.92 -21.45 17.69
CA ASP A 507 -10.63 -20.84 18.81
C ASP A 507 -12.05 -20.42 18.43
N PHE A 508 -12.22 -19.91 17.22
CA PHE A 508 -13.55 -19.61 16.67
C PHE A 508 -14.44 -20.86 16.64
N TYR A 509 -13.97 -21.97 16.06
CA TYR A 509 -14.74 -23.22 16.03
C TYR A 509 -14.93 -23.87 17.40
N ALA A 510 -13.98 -23.71 18.33
CA ALA A 510 -14.16 -24.13 19.71
C ALA A 510 -15.26 -23.32 20.43
N SER A 511 -15.39 -22.03 20.11
CA SER A 511 -16.43 -21.17 20.68
C SER A 511 -17.84 -21.49 20.17
N LEU A 512 -17.99 -21.90 18.91
CA LEU A 512 -19.27 -22.33 18.34
C LEU A 512 -19.78 -23.60 19.03
N ARG A 513 -18.91 -24.60 19.22
CA ARG A 513 -19.25 -25.86 19.90
C ARG A 513 -19.61 -25.72 21.38
N LYS A 514 -19.36 -24.57 22.00
CA LYS A 514 -19.76 -24.27 23.39
C LYS A 514 -21.15 -23.62 23.47
N LYS A 515 -21.69 -23.16 22.34
CA LYS A 515 -23.01 -22.51 22.26
C LYS A 515 -24.12 -23.48 21.85
N ASP A 516 -23.75 -24.55 21.15
CA ASP A 516 -24.58 -25.75 20.92
C ASP A 516 -24.52 -26.66 22.16
#